data_AF-A0A950ZU06-F1
#
_entry.id   AF-A0A950ZU06-F1
#
_cell.length_a   1.000
_cell.length_b   1.000
_cell.length_c   1.000
_cell.angle_alpha   90.00
_cell.angle_beta   90.00
_cell.angle_gamma   90.00
#
_symmetry.space_group_name_H-M   'P 1'
#
loop_
_entity.id
_entity.type
_entity.pdbx_description
1 polymer ?
#
loop_
_entity_poly.entity_id
_entity_poly.type
_entity_poly.pdbx_seq_one_letter_code
_entity_poly.pdbx_strand_id
1 'polypeptide(L)'
;MIAGDELERVDQEICDRYPYPLVATYDRAQFQAPDPVEAHEYLLDLFEVTLKYCATIALAQYFHDHTGDARINAELAEIQRPSLGHWNGWLRDILGLYRRSGRAMAIPELDSFYRMRHQGAVLAATQSLSSAMAAMGYRAGAGDATSVTTQQFFDLLIGYRNRLAHGARPSPHDRAIAAGLLAPALRELYLHMSALAEYRLVYVRSVTLEFDPQGAHRYRHVVTHLTGQSPRAAPNPVLLADAYPDKQLYLLDRASEFRPLLSVHPFLIFAHCGSCNREQTFLLNMSDANSQDYIGYQCTHHFSPTEYLDYMQRLLTELGVPLATAPLQVSESAQRNGGSASLDVEAAPLPPPPPPPEPVLAPEPRSARSPAPPPAPSPGAASRRTRWAWLVAVAAGLVVLVVVVAVLLGRSPSPGPAQPSHAPSLAPVAADLSGLRQQYRQAAGRRNAATSVWVSQVDSLLQQGADTPSNESGYDSTYAEAIQAFDNALLTMPFPGAMSSDVHGLTNADAALIGDLRSAGQGLTTSQFTGDEARAQSAINNLQNDLGLAPSTPFVQPT
;
A
#
# COMPACT_ATOMS: atom_id res chain seq x y z
N MET A 1 13.47 -23.95 24.13
CA MET A 1 13.84 -22.52 24.12
C MET A 1 15.04 -22.38 23.21
N ILE A 2 14.91 -21.59 22.15
CA ILE A 2 16.02 -21.23 21.24
C ILE A 2 16.96 -20.31 22.03
N ALA A 3 18.27 -20.53 21.97
CA ALA A 3 19.22 -19.66 22.66
C ALA A 3 19.19 -18.25 22.05
N GLY A 4 19.50 -17.20 22.82
CA GLY A 4 19.45 -15.81 22.33
C GLY A 4 20.21 -15.62 21.00
N ASP A 5 21.44 -16.13 20.93
CA ASP A 5 22.29 -16.08 19.74
C ASP A 5 21.69 -16.83 18.54
N GLU A 6 20.97 -17.93 18.80
CA GLU A 6 20.30 -18.68 17.76
C GLU A 6 19.08 -17.91 17.22
N LEU A 7 18.37 -17.18 18.08
CA LEU A 7 17.25 -16.34 17.69
C LEU A 7 17.71 -15.19 16.78
N GLU A 8 18.78 -14.51 17.16
CA GLU A 8 19.37 -13.42 16.37
C GLU A 8 19.86 -13.92 15.00
N ARG A 9 20.48 -15.10 14.96
CA ARG A 9 20.90 -15.74 13.70
C ARG A 9 19.71 -16.03 12.78
N VAL A 10 18.59 -16.48 13.34
CA VAL A 10 17.36 -16.76 12.60
C VAL A 10 16.75 -15.48 12.04
N ASP A 11 16.68 -14.44 12.87
CA ASP A 11 16.17 -13.13 12.46
C ASP A 11 17.02 -12.53 11.33
N GLN A 12 18.34 -12.62 11.44
CA GLN A 12 19.26 -12.18 10.40
C GLN A 12 19.08 -12.99 9.10
N GLU A 13 18.95 -14.32 9.19
CA GLU A 13 18.73 -15.18 8.03
C GLU A 13 17.43 -14.82 7.29
N ILE A 14 16.36 -14.55 8.04
CA ILE A 14 15.08 -14.10 7.47
C ILE A 14 15.30 -12.77 6.74
N CYS A 15 15.90 -11.78 7.41
CA CYS A 15 16.11 -10.44 6.88
C CYS A 15 17.03 -10.39 5.65
N ASP A 16 17.95 -11.35 5.50
CA ASP A 16 18.90 -11.38 4.38
C ASP A 16 18.36 -12.09 3.14
N ARG A 17 17.58 -13.16 3.33
CA ARG A 17 17.32 -14.13 2.25
C ARG A 17 15.89 -14.12 1.73
N TYR A 18 14.92 -13.68 2.52
CA TYR A 18 13.51 -13.82 2.13
C TYR A 18 13.10 -12.76 1.10
N PRO A 19 12.00 -12.98 0.36
CA PRO A 19 11.43 -11.95 -0.52
C PRO A 19 11.13 -10.65 0.24
N TYR A 20 11.46 -9.52 -0.39
CA TYR A 20 11.27 -8.17 0.17
C TYR A 20 9.93 -7.90 0.86
N PRO A 21 8.75 -8.23 0.28
CA PRO A 21 7.46 -7.98 0.95
C PRO A 21 7.35 -8.70 2.29
N LEU A 22 7.93 -9.90 2.41
CA LEU A 22 7.92 -10.66 3.65
C LEU A 22 8.92 -10.10 4.65
N VAL A 23 10.13 -9.74 4.20
CA VAL A 23 11.18 -9.20 5.07
C VAL A 23 10.83 -7.83 5.62
N ALA A 24 10.36 -6.92 4.77
CA ALA A 24 10.08 -5.54 5.18
C ALA A 24 8.95 -5.50 6.22
N THR A 25 7.91 -6.33 6.08
CA THR A 25 6.86 -6.46 7.08
C THR A 25 7.34 -7.22 8.32
N TYR A 26 8.22 -8.23 8.18
CA TYR A 26 8.83 -8.94 9.31
C TYR A 26 9.64 -8.01 10.20
N ASP A 27 10.55 -7.24 9.58
CA ASP A 27 11.41 -6.28 10.27
C ASP A 27 10.58 -5.24 11.02
N ARG A 28 9.54 -4.72 10.36
CA ARG A 28 8.58 -3.80 10.98
C ARG A 28 7.89 -4.40 12.20
N ALA A 29 7.40 -5.64 12.08
CA ALA A 29 6.66 -6.32 13.14
C ALA A 29 7.53 -6.73 14.34
N GLN A 30 8.78 -7.13 14.11
CA GLN A 30 9.64 -7.66 15.16
C GLN A 30 10.53 -6.59 15.82
N PHE A 31 10.90 -5.54 15.08
CA PHE A 31 11.94 -4.59 15.53
C PHE A 31 11.51 -3.12 15.54
N GLN A 32 10.50 -2.73 14.75
CA GLN A 32 10.13 -1.31 14.61
C GLN A 32 8.88 -0.91 15.39
N ALA A 33 8.12 -1.87 15.93
CA ALA A 33 6.93 -1.56 16.72
C ALA A 33 7.30 -0.74 17.98
N PRO A 34 6.71 0.46 18.19
CA PRO A 34 7.03 1.31 19.34
C PRO A 34 6.48 0.76 20.65
N ASP A 35 5.41 -0.04 20.60
CA ASP A 35 4.82 -0.69 21.76
C ASP A 35 4.14 -2.04 21.39
N PRO A 36 3.76 -2.87 22.39
CA PRO A 36 3.14 -4.16 22.14
C PRO A 36 1.77 -4.12 21.43
N VAL A 37 1.04 -3.00 21.52
CA VAL A 37 -0.26 -2.84 20.86
C VAL A 37 -0.06 -2.64 19.37
N GLU A 38 0.92 -1.81 18.98
CA GLU A 38 1.29 -1.64 17.58
C GLU A 38 1.98 -2.89 17.01
N ALA A 39 2.81 -3.56 17.81
CA ALA A 39 3.41 -4.85 17.44
C ALA A 39 2.34 -5.89 17.10
N HIS A 40 1.23 -5.93 17.84
CA HIS A 40 0.10 -6.78 17.53
C HIS A 40 -0.47 -6.52 16.13
N GLU A 41 -0.71 -5.26 15.75
CA GLU A 41 -1.20 -4.93 14.40
C GLU A 41 -0.18 -5.32 13.33
N TYR A 42 1.11 -5.02 13.54
CA TYR A 42 2.16 -5.39 12.58
C TYR A 42 2.36 -6.90 12.43
N LEU A 43 2.15 -7.69 13.48
CA LEU A 43 2.18 -9.15 13.42
C LEU A 43 0.98 -9.71 12.65
N LEU A 44 -0.19 -9.06 12.73
CA LEU A 44 -1.33 -9.42 11.87
C LEU A 44 -1.05 -9.08 10.40
N ASP A 45 -0.47 -7.91 10.13
CA ASP A 45 -0.02 -7.55 8.77
C ASP A 45 1.01 -8.55 8.23
N LEU A 46 1.96 -9.00 9.08
CA LEU A 46 2.94 -10.03 8.74
C LEU A 46 2.28 -11.36 8.39
N PHE A 47 1.27 -11.77 9.14
CA PHE A 47 0.47 -12.94 8.80
C PHE A 47 -0.26 -12.75 7.46
N GLU A 48 -0.93 -11.61 7.26
CA GLU A 48 -1.72 -11.34 6.06
C GLU A 48 -0.84 -11.35 4.79
N VAL A 49 0.30 -10.67 4.81
CA VAL A 49 1.25 -10.66 3.68
C VAL A 49 1.79 -12.07 3.42
N THR A 50 2.07 -12.86 4.45
CA THR A 50 2.57 -14.24 4.33
C THR A 50 1.53 -15.14 3.64
N LEU A 51 0.28 -15.09 4.09
CA LEU A 51 -0.83 -15.84 3.51
C LEU A 51 -1.05 -15.42 2.04
N LYS A 52 -1.18 -14.12 1.77
CA LYS A 52 -1.42 -13.61 0.43
C LYS A 52 -0.27 -13.90 -0.53
N TYR A 53 0.98 -13.87 -0.05
CA TYR A 53 2.15 -14.26 -0.85
C TYR A 53 2.11 -15.74 -1.24
N CYS A 54 1.83 -16.64 -0.29
CA CYS A 54 1.66 -18.07 -0.56
C CYS A 54 0.53 -18.33 -1.57
N ALA A 55 -0.62 -17.67 -1.36
CA ALA A 55 -1.77 -17.79 -2.26
C ALA A 55 -1.47 -17.23 -3.66
N THR A 56 -0.69 -16.14 -3.76
CA THR A 56 -0.26 -15.54 -5.03
C THR A 56 0.59 -16.51 -5.85
N ILE A 57 1.49 -17.26 -5.21
CA ILE A 57 2.28 -18.31 -5.89
C ILE A 57 1.35 -19.37 -6.48
N ALA A 58 0.39 -19.86 -5.68
CA ALA A 58 -0.54 -20.89 -6.12
C ALA A 58 -1.45 -20.41 -7.25
N LEU A 59 -1.97 -19.19 -7.15
CA LEU A 59 -2.76 -18.54 -8.20
C LEU A 59 -1.95 -18.35 -9.48
N ALA A 60 -0.75 -17.77 -9.38
CA ALA A 60 0.15 -17.58 -10.51
C ALA A 60 0.38 -18.87 -11.29
N GLN A 61 0.64 -19.99 -10.59
CA GLN A 61 0.76 -21.28 -11.24
C GLN A 61 -0.56 -21.78 -11.83
N TYR A 62 -1.68 -21.64 -11.12
CA TYR A 62 -2.99 -22.05 -11.62
C TYR A 62 -3.35 -21.39 -12.96
N PHE A 63 -3.10 -20.07 -13.07
CA PHE A 63 -3.26 -19.31 -14.31
C PHE A 63 -2.24 -19.71 -15.38
N HIS A 64 -0.95 -19.82 -15.02
CA HIS A 64 0.13 -20.22 -15.94
C HIS A 64 -0.16 -21.58 -16.61
N ASP A 65 -0.66 -22.53 -15.84
CA ASP A 65 -0.96 -23.88 -16.27
C ASP A 65 -2.31 -23.99 -17.01
N HIS A 66 -3.06 -22.88 -17.16
CA HIS A 66 -4.42 -22.83 -17.70
C HIS A 66 -5.34 -23.92 -17.13
N THR A 67 -5.26 -24.11 -15.81
CA THR A 67 -6.00 -25.19 -15.16
C THR A 67 -7.48 -24.80 -15.06
N GLY A 68 -8.38 -25.61 -15.65
CA GLY A 68 -9.81 -25.31 -15.73
C GLY A 68 -10.66 -26.05 -14.69
N ASP A 69 -10.37 -25.89 -13.40
CA ASP A 69 -11.25 -26.45 -12.35
C ASP A 69 -12.48 -25.56 -12.15
N ALA A 70 -13.67 -26.09 -12.47
CA ALA A 70 -14.90 -25.32 -12.47
C ALA A 70 -15.25 -24.71 -11.09
N ARG A 71 -14.89 -25.38 -9.99
CA ARG A 71 -15.17 -24.86 -8.65
C ARG A 71 -14.22 -23.71 -8.32
N ILE A 72 -12.92 -23.89 -8.54
CA ILE A 72 -11.93 -22.83 -8.30
C ILE A 72 -12.24 -21.62 -9.19
N ASN A 73 -12.59 -21.85 -10.46
CA ASN A 73 -12.98 -20.78 -11.39
C ASN A 73 -14.22 -20.01 -10.92
N ALA A 74 -15.22 -20.70 -10.36
CA ALA A 74 -16.38 -20.04 -9.78
C ALA A 74 -16.01 -19.17 -8.57
N GLU A 75 -15.12 -19.65 -7.69
CA GLU A 75 -14.62 -18.87 -6.54
C GLU A 75 -13.72 -17.71 -6.97
N LEU A 76 -12.99 -17.83 -8.09
CA LEU A 76 -12.17 -16.76 -8.66
C LEU A 76 -12.99 -15.62 -9.28
N ALA A 77 -14.29 -15.81 -9.52
CA ALA A 77 -15.17 -14.71 -9.90
C ALA A 77 -15.22 -13.62 -8.79
N GLU A 78 -14.99 -14.01 -7.53
CA GLU A 78 -14.93 -13.12 -6.36
C GLU A 78 -13.54 -12.48 -6.15
N ILE A 79 -12.59 -12.66 -7.09
CA ILE A 79 -11.25 -12.06 -6.98
C ILE A 79 -11.24 -10.54 -7.00
N GLN A 80 -12.36 -9.96 -7.43
CA GLN A 80 -12.64 -8.55 -7.29
C GLN A 80 -12.66 -8.13 -5.82
N ARG A 81 -13.35 -8.83 -4.92
CA ARG A 81 -13.40 -8.42 -3.50
C ARG A 81 -12.92 -9.54 -2.59
N PRO A 82 -11.62 -9.87 -2.65
CA PRO A 82 -11.12 -11.02 -1.96
C PRO A 82 -11.02 -10.74 -0.46
N SER A 83 -11.84 -11.44 0.32
CA SER A 83 -11.63 -11.53 1.76
C SER A 83 -10.35 -12.34 2.03
N LEU A 84 -9.76 -12.21 3.24
CA LEU A 84 -8.66 -13.11 3.64
C LEU A 84 -9.07 -14.59 3.59
N GLY A 85 -10.36 -14.88 3.83
CA GLY A 85 -10.92 -16.22 3.68
C GLY A 85 -10.83 -16.72 2.23
N HIS A 86 -11.06 -15.85 1.24
CA HIS A 86 -10.90 -16.21 -0.18
C HIS A 86 -9.44 -16.55 -0.51
N TRP A 87 -8.48 -15.72 -0.08
CA TRP A 87 -7.05 -15.99 -0.27
C TRP A 87 -6.61 -17.36 0.28
N ASN A 88 -7.04 -17.69 1.50
CA ASN A 88 -6.74 -19.00 2.09
C ASN A 88 -7.50 -20.15 1.40
N GLY A 89 -8.75 -19.91 0.99
CA GLY A 89 -9.55 -20.85 0.22
C GLY A 89 -8.87 -21.26 -1.09
N TRP A 90 -8.44 -20.28 -1.89
CA TRP A 90 -7.72 -20.54 -3.14
C TRP A 90 -6.41 -21.27 -2.92
N LEU A 91 -5.60 -20.87 -1.93
CA LEU A 91 -4.36 -21.58 -1.58
C LEU A 91 -4.66 -23.05 -1.28
N ARG A 92 -5.62 -23.33 -0.40
CA ARG A 92 -6.01 -24.70 -0.03
C ARG A 92 -6.50 -25.51 -1.22
N ASP A 93 -7.39 -24.93 -2.01
CA ASP A 93 -8.13 -25.66 -3.04
C ASP A 93 -7.25 -25.91 -4.27
N ILE A 94 -6.39 -24.95 -4.65
CA ILE A 94 -5.38 -25.12 -5.71
C ILE A 94 -4.32 -26.16 -5.30
N LEU A 95 -3.72 -26.05 -4.11
CA LEU A 95 -2.76 -27.06 -3.65
C LEU A 95 -3.39 -28.46 -3.59
N GLY A 96 -4.65 -28.54 -3.14
CA GLY A 96 -5.42 -29.77 -3.15
C GLY A 96 -5.64 -30.35 -4.56
N LEU A 97 -5.91 -29.50 -5.56
CA LEU A 97 -6.09 -29.89 -6.95
C LEU A 97 -4.81 -30.49 -7.55
N TYR A 98 -3.67 -29.79 -7.41
CA TYR A 98 -2.39 -30.26 -7.95
C TYR A 98 -2.01 -31.62 -7.38
N ARG A 99 -2.18 -31.80 -6.07
CA ARG A 99 -1.92 -33.09 -5.43
C ARG A 99 -2.87 -34.20 -5.90
N ARG A 100 -4.18 -33.96 -5.98
CA ARG A 100 -5.14 -34.99 -6.44
C ARG A 100 -4.93 -35.39 -7.89
N SER A 101 -4.48 -34.44 -8.72
CA SER A 101 -4.18 -34.68 -10.14
C SER A 101 -2.77 -35.25 -10.39
N GLY A 102 -1.93 -35.35 -9.36
CA GLY A 102 -0.54 -35.79 -9.49
C GLY A 102 0.36 -34.79 -10.24
N ARG A 103 -0.06 -33.52 -10.34
CA ARG A 103 0.70 -32.44 -10.99
C ARG A 103 1.67 -31.82 -10.01
N ALA A 104 2.87 -31.48 -10.48
CA ALA A 104 3.88 -30.82 -9.67
C ALA A 104 3.59 -29.33 -9.53
N MET A 105 3.75 -28.80 -8.31
CA MET A 105 3.83 -27.35 -8.10
C MET A 105 5.22 -26.85 -8.56
N ALA A 106 5.30 -25.64 -9.09
CA ALA A 106 6.56 -24.95 -9.40
C ALA A 106 7.40 -24.75 -8.13
N ILE A 107 6.72 -24.60 -6.98
CA ILE A 107 7.29 -24.60 -5.64
C ILE A 107 6.69 -25.78 -4.86
N PRO A 108 7.27 -26.99 -4.97
CA PRO A 108 6.74 -28.20 -4.32
C PRO A 108 6.60 -28.09 -2.80
N GLU A 109 7.48 -27.33 -2.16
CA GLU A 109 7.50 -27.12 -0.71
C GLU A 109 6.27 -26.37 -0.20
N LEU A 110 5.54 -25.66 -1.07
CA LEU A 110 4.38 -24.87 -0.67
C LEU A 110 3.25 -25.75 -0.09
N ASP A 111 2.94 -26.91 -0.71
CA ASP A 111 1.93 -27.84 -0.16
C ASP A 111 2.42 -28.48 1.15
N SER A 112 3.70 -28.83 1.20
CA SER A 112 4.32 -29.43 2.39
C SER A 112 4.31 -28.45 3.57
N PHE A 113 4.66 -27.19 3.34
CA PHE A 113 4.61 -26.12 4.32
C PHE A 113 3.19 -25.85 4.81
N TYR A 114 2.22 -25.74 3.91
CA TYR A 114 0.82 -25.43 4.25
C TYR A 114 0.17 -26.52 5.13
N ARG A 115 0.67 -27.76 5.03
CA ARG A 115 0.19 -28.93 5.80
C ARG A 115 1.10 -29.32 6.94
N MET A 116 2.23 -28.64 7.09
CA MET A 116 3.20 -28.92 8.13
C MET A 116 2.52 -28.82 9.50
N ARG A 117 2.77 -29.83 10.34
CA ARG A 117 2.31 -29.85 11.73
C ARG A 117 3.37 -29.21 12.62
N HIS A 118 2.93 -28.28 13.46
CA HIS A 118 3.73 -27.58 14.44
C HIS A 118 3.38 -28.05 15.84
N GLN A 119 4.40 -28.17 16.69
CA GLN A 119 4.29 -28.57 18.09
C GLN A 119 4.87 -27.51 19.05
N GLY A 120 5.40 -26.39 18.52
CA GLY A 120 6.10 -25.35 19.26
C GLY A 120 5.26 -24.11 19.58
N ALA A 121 5.85 -22.94 19.37
CA ALA A 121 5.23 -21.63 19.56
C ALA A 121 3.97 -21.43 18.71
N VAL A 122 3.91 -21.97 17.49
CA VAL A 122 2.69 -21.94 16.66
C VAL A 122 1.53 -22.68 17.34
N LEU A 123 1.79 -23.85 17.94
CA LEU A 123 0.78 -24.59 18.70
C LEU A 123 0.36 -23.82 19.95
N ALA A 124 1.32 -23.29 20.71
CA ALA A 124 1.05 -22.51 21.92
C ALA A 124 0.19 -21.28 21.61
N ALA A 125 0.56 -20.50 20.59
CA ALA A 125 -0.22 -19.34 20.14
C ALA A 125 -1.63 -19.75 19.69
N THR A 126 -1.76 -20.87 18.96
CA THR A 126 -3.06 -21.39 18.52
C THR A 126 -3.96 -21.71 19.72
N GLN A 127 -3.46 -22.44 20.71
CA GLN A 127 -4.23 -22.84 21.89
C GLN A 127 -4.64 -21.63 22.73
N SER A 128 -3.71 -20.70 22.98
CA SER A 128 -3.98 -19.49 23.76
C SER A 128 -4.95 -18.54 23.07
N LEU A 129 -4.77 -18.27 21.77
CA LEU A 129 -5.68 -17.41 21.01
C LEU A 129 -7.06 -18.05 20.84
N SER A 130 -7.13 -19.36 20.58
CA SER A 130 -8.41 -20.09 20.51
C SER A 130 -9.18 -19.99 21.82
N SER A 131 -8.50 -20.14 22.96
CA SER A 131 -9.09 -19.99 24.29
C SER A 131 -9.60 -18.57 24.54
N ALA A 132 -8.82 -17.54 24.16
CA ALA A 132 -9.24 -16.15 24.24
C ALA A 132 -10.45 -15.85 23.35
N MET A 133 -10.47 -16.38 22.12
CA MET A 133 -11.59 -16.25 21.19
C MET A 133 -12.85 -16.96 21.70
N ALA A 134 -12.70 -18.12 22.35
CA ALA A 134 -13.79 -18.86 22.98
C ALA A 134 -14.40 -18.10 24.16
N ALA A 135 -13.57 -17.44 24.98
CA ALA A 135 -14.06 -16.57 26.06
C ALA A 135 -14.89 -15.40 25.51
N MET A 136 -14.61 -14.96 24.28
CA MET A 136 -15.41 -13.98 23.57
C MET A 136 -16.61 -14.59 22.80
N GLY A 137 -16.89 -15.89 22.93
CA GLY A 137 -18.04 -16.56 22.30
C GLY A 137 -17.81 -17.07 20.88
N TYR A 138 -16.56 -17.13 20.39
CA TYR A 138 -16.23 -17.74 19.11
C TYR A 138 -15.70 -19.16 19.30
N ARG A 139 -16.37 -20.15 18.72
CA ARG A 139 -15.89 -21.53 18.71
C ARG A 139 -14.99 -21.73 17.49
N ALA A 140 -13.69 -21.54 17.68
CA ALA A 140 -12.72 -22.07 16.72
C ALA A 140 -12.75 -23.61 16.79
N GLY A 141 -12.59 -24.28 15.65
CA GLY A 141 -12.41 -25.73 15.64
C GLY A 141 -11.21 -26.08 16.50
N ALA A 142 -11.41 -26.81 17.60
CA ALA A 142 -10.31 -27.31 18.40
C ALA A 142 -9.52 -28.30 17.53
N GLY A 143 -8.31 -27.90 17.13
CA GLY A 143 -7.38 -28.80 16.49
C GLY A 143 -7.00 -29.98 17.40
N ASP A 144 -6.14 -30.85 16.90
CA ASP A 144 -5.49 -31.85 17.73
C ASP A 144 -4.75 -31.17 18.89
N ALA A 145 -4.93 -31.66 20.12
CA ALA A 145 -4.34 -31.07 21.32
C ALA A 145 -2.79 -31.07 21.27
N THR A 146 -2.19 -31.91 20.43
CA THR A 146 -0.74 -32.13 20.37
C THR A 146 -0.05 -31.44 19.19
N SER A 147 -0.79 -31.01 18.17
CA SER A 147 -0.21 -30.37 17.00
C SER A 147 -1.23 -29.56 16.20
N VAL A 148 -0.76 -28.51 15.53
CA VAL A 148 -1.57 -27.68 14.65
C VAL A 148 -0.91 -27.59 13.28
N THR A 149 -1.69 -27.67 12.21
CA THR A 149 -1.16 -27.44 10.85
C THR A 149 -1.03 -25.96 10.55
N THR A 150 -0.13 -25.57 9.63
CA THR A 150 -0.07 -24.18 9.13
C THR A 150 -1.44 -23.70 8.64
N GLN A 151 -2.18 -24.53 7.89
CA GLN A 151 -3.56 -24.25 7.47
C GLN A 151 -4.46 -23.88 8.66
N GLN A 152 -4.49 -24.69 9.71
CA GLN A 152 -5.32 -24.43 10.89
C GLN A 152 -4.91 -23.16 11.63
N PHE A 153 -3.61 -22.85 11.67
CA PHE A 153 -3.11 -21.61 12.24
C PHE A 153 -3.57 -20.39 11.42
N PHE A 154 -3.48 -20.45 10.09
CA PHE A 154 -4.02 -19.40 9.21
C PHE A 154 -5.54 -19.24 9.38
N ASP A 155 -6.31 -20.33 9.42
CA ASP A 155 -7.76 -20.28 9.65
C ASP A 155 -8.11 -19.58 10.98
N LEU A 156 -7.34 -19.86 12.05
CA LEU A 156 -7.50 -19.20 13.34
C LEU A 156 -7.22 -17.69 13.25
N LEU A 157 -6.12 -17.29 12.61
CA LEU A 157 -5.73 -15.88 12.49
C LEU A 157 -6.72 -15.09 11.61
N ILE A 158 -7.27 -15.70 10.56
CA ILE A 158 -8.37 -15.10 9.77
C ILE A 158 -9.58 -14.86 10.67
N GLY A 159 -9.98 -15.86 11.47
CA GLY A 159 -11.09 -15.72 12.42
C GLY A 159 -10.85 -14.63 13.46
N TYR A 160 -9.63 -14.56 14.00
CA TYR A 160 -9.20 -13.54 14.96
C TYR A 160 -9.27 -12.13 14.33
N ARG A 161 -8.66 -11.94 13.16
CA ARG A 161 -8.64 -10.65 12.44
C ARG A 161 -10.04 -10.18 12.06
N ASN A 162 -10.87 -11.05 11.49
CA ASN A 162 -12.24 -10.69 11.11
C ASN A 162 -13.05 -10.21 12.32
N ARG A 163 -12.81 -10.81 13.49
CA ARG A 163 -13.48 -10.40 14.72
C ARG A 163 -13.09 -8.98 15.14
N LEU A 164 -11.82 -8.61 15.00
CA LEU A 164 -11.36 -7.23 15.23
C LEU A 164 -12.04 -6.24 14.28
N ALA A 165 -12.14 -6.61 13.00
CA ALA A 165 -12.81 -5.80 11.98
C ALA A 165 -14.33 -5.62 12.24
N HIS A 166 -14.99 -6.59 12.87
CA HIS A 166 -16.40 -6.52 13.27
C HIS A 166 -16.63 -5.84 14.64
N GLY A 167 -15.67 -5.01 15.08
CA GLY A 167 -15.85 -4.12 16.22
C GLY A 167 -15.52 -4.72 17.59
N ALA A 168 -15.05 -5.98 17.66
CA ALA A 168 -14.46 -6.48 18.89
C ALA A 168 -13.13 -5.76 19.12
N ARG A 169 -13.10 -4.82 20.07
CA ARG A 169 -11.89 -4.10 20.44
C ARG A 169 -11.26 -4.77 21.65
N PRO A 170 -10.28 -5.68 21.48
CA PRO A 170 -9.54 -6.21 22.62
C PRO A 170 -8.86 -5.07 23.35
N SER A 171 -8.74 -5.21 24.68
CA SER A 171 -8.05 -4.22 25.48
C SER A 171 -6.58 -4.10 25.06
N PRO A 172 -5.90 -2.97 25.34
CA PRO A 172 -4.46 -2.86 25.12
C PRO A 172 -3.66 -4.01 25.76
N HIS A 173 -4.11 -4.50 26.93
CA HIS A 173 -3.51 -5.64 27.60
C HIS A 173 -3.66 -6.95 26.82
N ASP A 174 -4.86 -7.23 26.31
CA ASP A 174 -5.12 -8.43 25.50
C ASP A 174 -4.32 -8.41 24.20
N ARG A 175 -4.17 -7.23 23.57
CA ARG A 175 -3.32 -7.05 22.38
C ARG A 175 -1.86 -7.32 22.68
N ALA A 176 -1.35 -6.82 23.81
CA ALA A 176 0.03 -7.09 24.24
C ALA A 176 0.27 -8.58 24.50
N ILE A 177 -0.70 -9.28 25.11
CA ILE A 177 -0.65 -10.74 25.28
C ILE A 177 -0.62 -11.43 23.91
N ALA A 178 -1.51 -11.04 22.99
CA ALA A 178 -1.56 -11.60 21.65
C ALA A 178 -0.24 -11.36 20.88
N ALA A 179 0.36 -10.17 20.99
CA ALA A 179 1.68 -9.90 20.40
C ALA A 179 2.77 -10.83 20.95
N GLY A 180 2.81 -11.04 22.27
CA GLY A 180 3.75 -11.96 22.91
C GLY A 180 3.58 -13.43 22.48
N LEU A 181 2.38 -13.82 22.05
CA LEU A 181 2.10 -15.15 21.49
C LEU A 181 2.45 -15.23 19.99
N LEU A 182 2.08 -14.20 19.22
CA LEU A 182 2.22 -14.19 17.76
C LEU A 182 3.68 -14.01 17.31
N ALA A 183 4.47 -13.19 17.99
CA ALA A 183 5.86 -12.93 17.62
C ALA A 183 6.73 -14.22 17.53
N PRO A 184 6.78 -15.09 18.56
CA PRO A 184 7.53 -16.34 18.46
C PRO A 184 6.89 -17.35 17.49
N ALA A 185 5.56 -17.37 17.37
CA ALA A 185 4.85 -18.26 16.44
C ALA A 185 5.17 -17.92 14.97
N LEU A 186 5.14 -16.64 14.59
CA LEU A 186 5.46 -16.21 13.23
C LEU A 186 6.96 -16.42 12.92
N ARG A 187 7.84 -16.29 13.91
CA ARG A 187 9.27 -16.65 13.74
C ARG A 187 9.47 -18.15 13.48
N GLU A 188 8.81 -19.02 14.26
CA GLU A 188 8.81 -20.48 13.99
C GLU A 188 8.23 -20.79 12.62
N LEU A 189 7.16 -20.10 12.22
CA LEU A 189 6.59 -20.27 10.89
C LEU A 189 7.61 -19.93 9.79
N TYR A 190 8.30 -18.79 9.91
CA TYR A 190 9.30 -18.37 8.93
C TYR A 190 10.47 -19.36 8.85
N LEU A 191 10.95 -19.91 9.96
CA LEU A 191 11.96 -20.98 9.96
C LEU A 191 11.59 -22.16 9.03
N HIS A 192 10.31 -22.53 9.05
CA HIS A 192 9.78 -23.62 8.23
C HIS A 192 9.43 -23.20 6.78
N MET A 193 9.55 -21.91 6.45
CA MET A 193 9.35 -21.33 5.10
C MET A 193 10.66 -21.05 4.36
N SER A 194 11.81 -21.54 4.85
CA SER A 194 13.14 -21.26 4.28
C SER A 194 13.28 -21.63 2.81
N ALA A 195 12.50 -22.59 2.32
CA ALA A 195 12.44 -22.91 0.90
C ALA A 195 12.02 -21.71 0.03
N LEU A 196 11.14 -20.82 0.51
CA LEU A 196 10.73 -19.63 -0.26
C LEU A 196 11.88 -18.64 -0.48
N ALA A 197 12.89 -18.63 0.41
CA ALA A 197 14.08 -17.81 0.23
C ALA A 197 14.97 -18.30 -0.94
N GLU A 198 14.76 -19.51 -1.44
CA GLU A 198 15.46 -20.04 -2.62
C GLU A 198 14.85 -19.57 -3.94
N TYR A 199 13.61 -19.06 -3.92
CA TYR A 199 12.88 -18.58 -5.10
C TYR A 199 12.90 -17.05 -5.13
N ARG A 200 13.89 -16.49 -5.84
CA ARG A 200 14.14 -15.05 -5.84
C ARG A 200 13.01 -14.30 -6.53
N LEU A 201 12.44 -13.30 -5.86
CA LEU A 201 11.48 -12.37 -6.45
C LEU A 201 12.24 -11.27 -7.21
N VAL A 202 11.88 -11.03 -8.47
CA VAL A 202 12.50 -9.99 -9.31
C VAL A 202 11.45 -9.18 -10.06
N TYR A 203 11.74 -7.89 -10.22
CA TYR A 203 10.95 -6.96 -11.04
C TYR A 203 11.66 -6.69 -12.35
N VAL A 204 11.01 -6.94 -13.48
CA VAL A 204 11.53 -6.55 -14.79
C VAL A 204 11.13 -5.11 -15.05
N ARG A 205 12.07 -4.17 -14.96
CA ARG A 205 11.82 -2.73 -15.10
C ARG A 205 11.62 -2.31 -16.56
N SER A 206 12.43 -2.86 -17.47
CA SER A 206 12.33 -2.59 -18.91
C SER A 206 12.94 -3.71 -19.73
N VAL A 207 12.46 -3.84 -20.97
CA VAL A 207 12.91 -4.85 -21.94
C VAL A 207 13.20 -4.14 -23.26
N THR A 208 14.39 -4.33 -23.82
CA THR A 208 14.78 -3.74 -25.11
C THR A 208 15.35 -4.81 -26.02
N LEU A 209 14.99 -4.79 -27.31
CA LEU A 209 15.59 -5.65 -28.32
C LEU A 209 16.97 -5.13 -28.72
N GLU A 210 17.97 -5.99 -28.67
CA GLU A 210 19.34 -5.72 -29.10
C GLU A 210 19.78 -6.71 -30.17
N PHE A 211 20.68 -6.27 -31.05
CA PHE A 211 21.29 -7.11 -32.07
C PHE A 211 22.79 -7.16 -31.84
N ASP A 212 23.36 -8.36 -31.82
CA ASP A 212 24.81 -8.52 -31.77
C ASP A 212 25.46 -8.18 -33.14
N PRO A 213 26.79 -8.04 -33.22
CA PRO A 213 27.48 -7.75 -34.48
C PRO A 213 27.26 -8.80 -35.59
N GLN A 214 26.83 -10.01 -35.23
CA GLN A 214 26.51 -11.11 -36.14
C GLN A 214 25.04 -11.08 -36.60
N GLY A 215 24.24 -10.12 -36.10
CA GLY A 215 22.83 -9.95 -36.42
C GLY A 215 21.89 -10.85 -35.62
N ALA A 216 22.37 -11.60 -34.63
CA ALA A 216 21.49 -12.36 -33.75
C ALA A 216 20.86 -11.41 -32.72
N HIS A 217 19.55 -11.57 -32.53
CA HIS A 217 18.79 -10.72 -31.60
C HIS A 217 18.79 -11.31 -30.19
N ARG A 218 18.78 -10.43 -29.19
CA ARG A 218 18.59 -10.75 -27.77
C ARG A 218 17.74 -9.70 -27.11
N TYR A 219 17.02 -10.08 -26.06
CA TYR A 219 16.26 -9.17 -25.23
C TYR A 219 17.06 -8.79 -23.99
N ARG A 220 17.32 -7.49 -23.85
CA ARG A 220 17.99 -6.90 -22.70
C ARG A 220 16.97 -6.52 -21.65
N HIS A 221 17.02 -7.21 -20.51
CA HIS A 221 16.12 -7.02 -19.37
C HIS A 221 16.84 -6.24 -18.27
N VAL A 222 16.32 -5.08 -17.90
CA VAL A 222 16.76 -4.35 -16.70
C VAL A 222 15.93 -4.84 -15.52
N VAL A 223 16.56 -5.41 -14.50
CA VAL A 223 15.85 -6.07 -13.40
C VAL A 223 16.21 -5.48 -12.04
N THR A 224 15.25 -5.50 -11.10
CA THR A 224 15.44 -5.19 -9.68
C THR A 224 15.20 -6.46 -8.87
N HIS A 225 16.18 -6.88 -8.08
CA HIS A 225 16.03 -7.97 -7.13
C HIS A 225 15.26 -7.50 -5.89
N LEU A 226 14.22 -8.23 -5.52
CA LEU A 226 13.38 -7.97 -4.37
C LEU A 226 13.64 -9.03 -3.28
N THR A 227 14.88 -9.08 -2.81
CA THR A 227 15.35 -10.02 -1.78
C THR A 227 15.98 -9.23 -0.63
N GLY A 228 15.71 -9.67 0.59
CA GLY A 228 16.16 -9.03 1.82
C GLY A 228 15.43 -7.72 2.13
N GLN A 229 16.03 -6.89 2.97
CA GLN A 229 15.42 -5.66 3.50
C GLN A 229 15.21 -4.53 2.49
N SER A 230 15.88 -4.55 1.33
CA SER A 230 15.84 -3.45 0.36
C SER A 230 15.90 -3.95 -1.07
N PRO A 231 15.04 -3.44 -1.98
CA PRO A 231 15.16 -3.67 -3.42
C PRO A 231 16.53 -3.25 -3.95
N ARG A 232 17.12 -4.05 -4.84
CA ARG A 232 18.44 -3.77 -5.44
C ARG A 232 18.38 -3.91 -6.95
N ALA A 233 18.66 -2.84 -7.69
CA ALA A 233 18.83 -2.91 -9.13
C ALA A 233 19.99 -3.87 -9.47
N ALA A 234 19.78 -4.77 -10.43
CA ALA A 234 20.86 -5.59 -10.94
C ALA A 234 21.94 -4.69 -11.57
N PRO A 235 23.23 -4.93 -11.28
CA PRO A 235 24.30 -4.07 -11.79
C PRO A 235 24.42 -4.14 -13.32
N ASN A 236 24.04 -5.28 -13.90
CA ASN A 236 24.06 -5.51 -15.34
C ASN A 236 22.68 -6.00 -15.79
N PRO A 237 22.26 -5.63 -17.01
CA PRO A 237 21.05 -6.19 -17.60
C PRO A 237 21.23 -7.67 -17.92
N VAL A 238 20.13 -8.41 -17.93
CA VAL A 238 20.10 -9.83 -18.31
C VAL A 238 19.77 -9.92 -19.80
N LEU A 239 20.62 -10.59 -20.57
CA LEU A 239 20.38 -10.86 -22.00
C LEU A 239 19.77 -12.25 -22.18
N LEU A 240 18.58 -12.33 -22.74
CA LEU A 240 17.85 -13.59 -22.96
C LEU A 240 17.42 -13.72 -24.42
N ALA A 241 17.14 -14.95 -24.85
CA ALA A 241 16.58 -15.22 -26.16
C ALA A 241 15.09 -14.83 -26.25
N ASP A 242 14.36 -14.99 -25.15
CA ASP A 242 12.93 -14.69 -25.04
C ASP A 242 12.70 -13.36 -24.31
N ALA A 243 11.61 -12.68 -24.66
CA ALA A 243 11.16 -11.47 -23.99
C ALA A 243 10.23 -11.82 -22.83
N TYR A 244 10.54 -11.32 -21.63
CA TYR A 244 9.63 -11.34 -20.50
C TYR A 244 9.05 -9.94 -20.31
N PRO A 245 7.71 -9.76 -20.36
CA PRO A 245 7.08 -8.44 -20.25
C PRO A 245 7.66 -7.57 -19.14
N ASP A 246 7.86 -6.29 -19.47
CA ASP A 246 8.30 -5.29 -18.49
C ASP A 246 7.17 -4.94 -17.52
N LYS A 247 7.55 -4.28 -16.43
CA LYS A 247 6.69 -3.88 -15.31
C LYS A 247 5.97 -5.05 -14.63
N GLN A 248 6.54 -6.24 -14.70
CA GLN A 248 6.01 -7.44 -14.05
C GLN A 248 6.99 -8.01 -13.02
N LEU A 249 6.41 -8.70 -12.04
CA LEU A 249 7.14 -9.44 -11.02
C LEU A 249 7.19 -10.92 -11.37
N TYR A 250 8.37 -11.52 -11.24
CA TYR A 250 8.60 -12.93 -11.49
C TYR A 250 9.25 -13.59 -10.28
N LEU A 251 8.85 -14.83 -10.03
CA LEU A 251 9.61 -15.76 -9.20
C LEU A 251 10.63 -16.45 -10.11
N LEU A 252 11.89 -16.41 -9.73
CA LEU A 252 12.94 -17.16 -10.40
C LEU A 252 13.06 -18.56 -9.82
N ASP A 253 13.61 -19.49 -10.60
CA ASP A 253 14.04 -20.78 -10.10
C ASP A 253 15.19 -20.64 -9.09
N ARG A 254 15.57 -21.78 -8.51
CA ARG A 254 16.65 -21.86 -7.52
C ARG A 254 18.04 -21.68 -8.13
N ALA A 255 18.15 -21.71 -9.46
CA ALA A 255 19.43 -21.47 -10.10
C ALA A 255 19.84 -20.02 -9.84
N SER A 256 21.15 -19.76 -9.85
CA SER A 256 21.67 -18.38 -9.73
C SER A 256 21.35 -17.53 -10.95
N GLU A 257 21.10 -18.16 -12.09
CA GLU A 257 20.74 -17.53 -13.36
C GLU A 257 19.34 -16.91 -13.33
N PHE A 258 19.05 -15.99 -14.26
CA PHE A 258 17.70 -15.47 -14.42
C PHE A 258 16.86 -16.46 -15.23
N ARG A 259 16.05 -17.25 -14.52
CA ARG A 259 15.13 -18.23 -15.11
C ARG A 259 13.75 -18.03 -14.50
N PRO A 260 12.88 -17.22 -15.13
CA PRO A 260 11.53 -16.97 -14.63
C PRO A 260 10.73 -18.26 -14.60
N LEU A 261 10.20 -18.60 -13.42
CA LEU A 261 9.27 -19.72 -13.23
C LEU A 261 7.83 -19.27 -13.40
N LEU A 262 7.45 -18.20 -12.70
CA LEU A 262 6.06 -17.73 -12.63
C LEU A 262 6.03 -16.22 -12.60
N SER A 263 5.15 -15.61 -13.41
CA SER A 263 4.75 -14.22 -13.21
C SER A 263 3.75 -14.18 -12.06
N VAL A 264 4.02 -13.36 -11.04
CA VAL A 264 3.08 -13.11 -9.93
C VAL A 264 2.22 -11.88 -10.16
N HIS A 265 2.34 -11.28 -11.34
CA HIS A 265 1.48 -10.19 -11.80
C HIS A 265 0.10 -10.75 -12.24
N PRO A 266 -1.02 -10.06 -11.95
CA PRO A 266 -1.14 -8.76 -11.30
C PRO A 266 -1.43 -8.87 -9.79
N PHE A 267 -1.33 -10.05 -9.16
CA PHE A 267 -1.67 -10.24 -7.74
C PHE A 267 -0.66 -9.56 -6.79
N LEU A 268 0.60 -9.50 -7.22
CA LEU A 268 1.67 -8.75 -6.57
C LEU A 268 2.30 -7.81 -7.61
N ILE A 269 2.47 -6.55 -7.25
CA ILE A 269 3.08 -5.52 -8.09
C ILE A 269 4.21 -4.79 -7.36
N PHE A 270 5.04 -4.07 -8.11
CA PHE A 270 6.10 -3.21 -7.56
C PHE A 270 5.98 -1.82 -8.19
N ALA A 271 5.67 -0.82 -7.37
CA ALA A 271 5.30 0.52 -7.81
C ALA A 271 5.85 1.60 -6.86
N HIS A 272 5.86 2.85 -7.30
CA HIS A 272 6.26 3.97 -6.45
C HIS A 272 5.13 4.34 -5.48
N CYS A 273 5.42 4.29 -4.18
CA CYS A 273 4.51 4.77 -3.15
C CYS A 273 4.71 6.27 -2.97
N GLY A 274 3.71 7.09 -3.35
CA GLY A 274 3.79 8.55 -3.24
C GLY A 274 4.04 9.02 -1.81
N SER A 275 3.33 8.45 -0.82
CA SER A 275 3.47 8.85 0.59
C SER A 275 4.84 8.47 1.20
N CYS A 276 5.45 7.36 0.77
CA CYS A 276 6.78 6.97 1.25
C CYS A 276 7.92 7.52 0.39
N ASN A 277 7.62 8.12 -0.77
CA ASN A 277 8.58 8.54 -1.78
C ASN A 277 9.63 7.46 -2.13
N ARG A 278 9.18 6.20 -2.26
CA ARG A 278 10.05 5.07 -2.61
C ARG A 278 9.26 3.95 -3.28
N GLU A 279 9.94 3.12 -4.05
CA GLU A 279 9.33 1.92 -4.64
C GLU A 279 9.02 0.88 -3.56
N GLN A 280 7.85 0.25 -3.70
CA GLN A 280 7.24 -0.64 -2.72
C GLN A 280 6.53 -1.79 -3.42
N THR A 281 6.45 -2.94 -2.77
CA THR A 281 5.59 -4.03 -3.22
C THR A 281 4.17 -3.83 -2.74
N PHE A 282 3.19 -4.09 -3.60
CA PHE A 282 1.79 -4.04 -3.20
C PHE A 282 1.07 -5.32 -3.61
N LEU A 283 0.24 -5.83 -2.71
CA LEU A 283 -0.60 -7.01 -2.93
C LEU A 283 -2.01 -6.57 -3.27
N LEU A 284 -2.65 -7.27 -4.21
CA LEU A 284 -4.04 -7.06 -4.53
C LEU A 284 -4.88 -7.14 -3.25
N ASN A 285 -5.63 -6.09 -2.97
CA ASN A 285 -6.50 -5.99 -1.81
C ASN A 285 -7.95 -6.07 -2.23
N MET A 286 -8.34 -5.21 -3.17
CA MET A 286 -9.66 -5.20 -3.78
C MET A 286 -9.51 -4.84 -5.26
N SER A 287 -10.53 -5.13 -6.02
CA SER A 287 -10.74 -4.76 -7.40
C SER A 287 -12.24 -4.64 -7.59
N ASP A 288 -12.66 -3.64 -8.32
CA ASP A 288 -14.03 -3.54 -8.81
C ASP A 288 -14.01 -3.32 -10.32
N ALA A 289 -15.16 -3.00 -10.89
CA ALA A 289 -15.28 -2.79 -12.32
C ALA A 289 -14.39 -1.63 -12.83
N ASN A 290 -14.00 -0.69 -11.96
CA ASN A 290 -13.39 0.57 -12.35
C ASN A 290 -12.03 0.83 -11.71
N SER A 291 -11.60 0.02 -10.74
CA SER A 291 -10.36 0.23 -10.00
C SER A 291 -9.79 -1.09 -9.45
N GLN A 292 -8.47 -1.12 -9.25
CA GLN A 292 -7.82 -2.15 -8.45
C GLN A 292 -7.12 -1.48 -7.30
N ASP A 293 -7.48 -1.84 -6.08
CA ASP A 293 -6.83 -1.41 -4.86
C ASP A 293 -5.77 -2.43 -4.42
N TYR A 294 -4.57 -1.94 -4.20
CA TYR A 294 -3.45 -2.71 -3.70
C TYR A 294 -2.97 -2.13 -2.37
N ILE A 295 -2.52 -3.00 -1.47
CA ILE A 295 -1.99 -2.60 -0.16
C ILE A 295 -0.51 -2.95 -0.02
N GLY A 296 0.29 -2.01 0.45
CA GLY A 296 1.69 -2.21 0.80
C GLY A 296 1.83 -2.53 2.29
N TYR A 297 1.91 -3.80 2.68
CA TYR A 297 1.97 -4.21 4.08
C TYR A 297 3.19 -3.70 4.85
N GLN A 298 4.24 -3.27 4.17
CA GLN A 298 5.43 -2.68 4.79
C GLN A 298 5.29 -1.18 5.08
N CYS A 299 4.26 -0.52 4.52
CA CYS A 299 4.02 0.92 4.72
C CYS A 299 2.55 1.28 4.98
N THR A 300 1.64 0.31 5.04
CA THR A 300 0.17 0.44 5.18
C THR A 300 -0.52 1.35 4.14
N HIS A 301 0.18 1.82 3.12
CA HIS A 301 -0.41 2.68 2.10
C HIS A 301 -1.10 1.86 1.01
N HIS A 302 -2.19 2.43 0.50
CA HIS A 302 -2.93 1.91 -0.63
C HIS A 302 -2.40 2.49 -1.94
N PHE A 303 -2.56 1.74 -3.02
CA PHE A 303 -2.20 2.12 -4.38
C PHE A 303 -3.29 1.62 -5.32
N SER A 304 -3.90 2.51 -6.10
CA SER A 304 -5.07 2.19 -6.92
C SER A 304 -4.86 2.42 -8.43
N PRO A 305 -3.97 1.65 -9.08
CA PRO A 305 -3.70 1.75 -10.51
C PRO A 305 -4.91 1.29 -11.34
N THR A 306 -5.14 1.95 -12.48
CA THR A 306 -6.17 1.53 -13.44
C THR A 306 -5.59 0.62 -14.53
N GLU A 307 -4.28 0.71 -14.80
CA GLU A 307 -3.61 -0.01 -15.88
C GLU A 307 -3.61 -1.55 -15.74
N TYR A 308 -3.90 -2.07 -14.56
CA TYR A 308 -3.93 -3.52 -14.29
C TYR A 308 -5.34 -4.14 -14.35
N LEU A 309 -6.39 -3.32 -14.53
CA LEU A 309 -7.77 -3.78 -14.71
C LEU A 309 -7.90 -4.73 -15.89
N ASP A 310 -7.42 -4.30 -17.05
CA ASP A 310 -7.45 -5.08 -18.29
C ASP A 310 -6.68 -6.39 -18.17
N TYR A 311 -5.59 -6.39 -17.39
CA TYR A 311 -4.79 -7.58 -17.16
C TYR A 311 -5.58 -8.64 -16.38
N MET A 312 -6.20 -8.24 -15.28
CA MET A 312 -7.02 -9.16 -14.47
C MET A 312 -8.24 -9.67 -15.26
N GLN A 313 -8.91 -8.79 -15.99
CA GLN A 313 -10.05 -9.18 -16.83
C GLN A 313 -9.64 -10.19 -17.90
N ARG A 314 -8.46 -10.01 -18.51
CA ARG A 314 -7.90 -10.96 -19.47
C ARG A 314 -7.63 -12.31 -18.83
N LEU A 315 -6.95 -12.34 -17.68
CA LEU A 315 -6.67 -13.59 -16.95
C LEU A 315 -7.96 -14.36 -16.63
N LEU A 316 -8.99 -13.67 -16.12
CA LEU A 316 -10.28 -14.29 -15.82
C LEU A 316 -10.97 -14.82 -17.08
N THR A 317 -10.91 -14.06 -18.18
CA THR A 317 -11.46 -14.46 -19.47
C THR A 317 -10.76 -15.71 -20.03
N GLU A 318 -9.44 -15.80 -19.90
CA GLU A 318 -8.65 -16.96 -20.34
C GLU A 318 -9.03 -18.24 -19.59
N LEU A 319 -9.46 -18.13 -18.33
CA LEU A 319 -9.98 -19.26 -17.55
C LEU A 319 -11.48 -19.55 -17.81
N GLY A 320 -12.13 -18.79 -18.67
CA GLY A 320 -13.58 -18.88 -18.90
C GLY A 320 -14.40 -18.46 -17.69
N VAL A 321 -13.84 -17.66 -16.77
CA VAL A 321 -14.58 -17.07 -15.66
C VAL A 321 -15.41 -15.91 -16.22
N PRO A 322 -16.76 -15.97 -16.14
CA PRO A 322 -17.58 -14.88 -16.65
C PRO A 322 -17.29 -13.60 -15.87
N LEU A 323 -16.91 -12.54 -16.59
CA LEU A 323 -16.77 -11.21 -15.99
C LEU A 323 -18.15 -10.78 -15.49
N ALA A 324 -18.24 -10.32 -14.24
CA ALA A 324 -19.47 -9.76 -13.72
C ALA A 324 -19.81 -8.49 -14.54
N THR A 325 -20.71 -8.61 -15.52
CA THR A 325 -21.13 -7.50 -16.39
C THR A 325 -22.12 -6.55 -15.72
N ALA A 326 -22.59 -6.88 -14.52
CA ALA A 326 -23.51 -6.04 -13.78
C ALA A 326 -22.72 -5.18 -12.78
N PRO A 327 -22.99 -3.86 -12.69
CA PRO A 327 -22.57 -3.10 -11.52
C PRO A 327 -23.16 -3.84 -10.32
N LEU A 328 -22.28 -4.43 -9.50
CA LEU A 328 -22.65 -4.95 -8.20
C LEU A 328 -23.42 -3.81 -7.53
N GLN A 329 -24.73 -3.97 -7.35
CA GLN A 329 -25.49 -3.06 -6.54
C GLN A 329 -24.84 -3.12 -5.18
N VAL A 330 -23.99 -2.13 -4.90
CA VAL A 330 -23.36 -1.95 -3.60
C VAL A 330 -24.53 -1.84 -2.66
N SER A 331 -24.79 -2.91 -1.92
CA SER A 331 -25.79 -2.87 -0.87
C SER A 331 -25.35 -1.74 0.06
N GLU A 332 -26.12 -0.65 0.09
CA GLU A 332 -25.89 0.57 0.90
C GLU A 332 -25.56 0.28 2.38
N SER A 333 -25.81 -0.95 2.83
CA SER A 333 -25.42 -1.49 4.13
C SER A 333 -23.90 -1.47 4.42
N ALA A 334 -23.03 -1.45 3.41
CA ALA A 334 -21.57 -1.38 3.66
C ALA A 334 -21.05 0.05 3.88
N GLN A 335 -21.73 1.07 3.36
CA GLN A 335 -21.30 2.47 3.45
C GLN A 335 -21.97 3.23 4.63
N ARG A 336 -23.09 2.73 5.16
CA ARG A 336 -23.76 3.30 6.35
C ARG A 336 -23.11 2.95 7.70
N ASN A 337 -22.15 2.04 7.76
CA ASN A 337 -21.49 1.67 9.02
C ASN A 337 -20.31 2.59 9.43
N GLY A 338 -20.10 3.70 8.69
CA GLY A 338 -19.18 4.79 9.07
C GLY A 338 -19.86 6.03 9.64
N GLY A 339 -21.19 6.08 9.71
CA GLY A 339 -21.96 7.21 10.25
C GLY A 339 -22.69 6.81 11.53
N SER A 340 -22.52 7.61 12.59
CA SER A 340 -23.29 7.51 13.84
C SER A 340 -24.79 7.44 13.58
N ALA A 341 -25.36 6.23 13.60
CA ALA A 341 -26.79 6.02 13.66
C ALA A 341 -27.20 5.84 15.12
N SER A 342 -27.91 6.83 15.67
CA SER A 342 -28.69 6.69 16.88
C SER A 342 -29.77 5.62 16.64
N LEU A 343 -29.65 4.49 17.32
CA LEU A 343 -30.74 3.53 17.42
C LEU A 343 -31.72 4.03 18.48
N ASP A 344 -32.89 4.50 18.05
CA ASP A 344 -34.08 4.58 18.90
C ASP A 344 -34.48 3.15 19.28
N VAL A 345 -33.94 2.69 20.41
CA VAL A 345 -34.45 1.53 21.14
C VAL A 345 -35.56 2.02 22.05
N GLU A 346 -36.79 1.59 21.79
CA GLU A 346 -37.92 1.75 22.71
C GLU A 346 -37.57 1.05 24.03
N ALA A 347 -37.15 1.85 25.00
CA ALA A 347 -36.67 1.41 26.30
C ALA A 347 -37.83 0.92 27.15
N ALA A 348 -37.74 -0.32 27.65
CA ALA A 348 -38.50 -0.75 28.80
C ALA A 348 -38.22 0.21 29.99
N PRO A 349 -39.22 0.54 30.81
CA PRO A 349 -39.07 1.53 31.88
C PRO A 349 -38.02 1.07 32.89
N LEU A 350 -36.99 1.90 33.07
CA LEU A 350 -35.95 1.72 34.08
C LEU A 350 -36.58 1.78 35.50
N PRO A 351 -36.10 0.97 36.45
CA PRO A 351 -36.45 1.15 37.85
C PRO A 351 -35.99 2.53 38.34
N PRO A 352 -36.73 3.16 39.28
CA PRO A 352 -36.40 4.49 39.77
C PRO A 352 -35.01 4.52 40.41
N PRO A 353 -34.27 5.62 40.25
CA PRO A 353 -32.94 5.76 40.81
C PRO A 353 -32.97 5.68 42.35
N PRO A 354 -31.93 5.11 42.98
CA PRO A 354 -31.81 5.14 44.44
C PRO A 354 -31.70 6.61 44.94
N PRO A 355 -32.20 6.89 46.15
CA PRO A 355 -32.14 8.24 46.71
C PRO A 355 -30.69 8.72 46.86
N PRO A 356 -30.46 10.04 46.76
CA PRO A 356 -29.13 10.61 46.88
C PRO A 356 -28.53 10.32 48.25
N PRO A 357 -27.21 10.03 48.33
CA PRO A 357 -26.55 9.83 49.62
C PRO A 357 -26.59 11.12 50.45
N GLU A 358 -26.78 10.95 51.75
CA GLU A 358 -26.77 12.03 52.74
C GLU A 358 -25.48 12.87 52.66
N PRO A 359 -25.58 14.20 52.90
CA PRO A 359 -24.43 15.09 52.87
C PRO A 359 -23.44 14.74 53.99
N VAL A 360 -22.27 14.25 53.61
CA VAL A 360 -21.13 14.04 54.51
C VAL A 360 -20.60 15.41 54.95
N LEU A 361 -20.62 15.63 56.27
CA LEU A 361 -20.07 16.81 56.94
C LEU A 361 -18.60 17.02 56.59
N ALA A 362 -18.25 18.28 56.28
CA ALA A 362 -16.91 18.72 55.97
C ALA A 362 -15.93 18.46 57.15
N PRO A 363 -14.71 17.96 56.89
CA PRO A 363 -13.69 17.86 57.93
C PRO A 363 -13.07 19.24 58.24
N GLU A 364 -12.82 19.46 59.53
CA GLU A 364 -12.21 20.66 60.12
C GLU A 364 -10.82 20.99 59.55
N PRO A 365 -10.42 22.29 59.55
CA PRO A 365 -9.14 22.73 59.02
C PRO A 365 -7.98 22.35 59.95
N ARG A 366 -7.06 21.53 59.46
CA ARG A 366 -5.77 21.25 60.11
C ARG A 366 -4.82 22.45 59.98
N SER A 367 -4.24 22.84 61.11
CA SER A 367 -3.26 23.92 61.28
C SER A 367 -2.08 23.87 60.32
N ALA A 368 -1.74 25.04 59.79
CA ALA A 368 -0.55 25.31 59.00
C ALA A 368 0.75 25.00 59.77
N ARG A 369 1.66 24.25 59.13
CA ARG A 369 3.07 24.18 59.52
C ARG A 369 3.88 25.12 58.63
N SER A 370 4.77 25.89 59.27
CA SER A 370 5.69 26.84 58.67
C SER A 370 6.61 26.23 57.61
N PRO A 371 6.98 26.98 56.55
CA PRO A 371 7.95 26.54 55.56
C PRO A 371 9.39 26.64 56.10
N ALA A 372 10.21 25.66 55.71
CA ALA A 372 11.64 25.61 55.97
C ALA A 372 12.43 26.59 55.09
N PRO A 373 13.62 27.06 55.52
CA PRO A 373 14.42 28.03 54.78
C PRO A 373 15.11 27.43 53.54
N PRO A 374 15.40 28.25 52.51
CA PRO A 374 15.97 27.79 51.25
C PRO A 374 17.48 27.45 51.37
N PRO A 375 17.99 26.49 50.58
CA PRO A 375 19.42 26.20 50.51
C PRO A 375 20.20 27.22 49.68
N ALA A 376 21.48 27.36 50.02
CA ALA A 376 22.44 28.30 49.45
C ALA A 376 22.77 28.05 47.95
N PRO A 377 23.20 29.08 47.20
CA PRO A 377 23.47 28.99 45.77
C PRO A 377 24.81 28.29 45.46
N SER A 378 24.81 27.41 44.46
CA SER A 378 26.02 26.86 43.83
C SER A 378 26.44 27.72 42.62
N PRO A 379 27.75 27.83 42.30
CA PRO A 379 28.25 28.79 41.32
C PRO A 379 28.32 28.23 39.88
N GLY A 380 28.01 29.11 38.92
CA GLY A 380 28.70 29.20 37.63
C GLY A 380 28.27 28.25 36.50
N ALA A 381 27.39 28.74 35.61
CA ALA A 381 27.26 28.21 34.25
C ALA A 381 27.45 29.34 33.23
N ALA A 382 28.56 29.26 32.50
CA ALA A 382 28.93 30.18 31.43
C ALA A 382 28.05 30.02 30.18
N SER A 383 27.93 31.13 29.46
CA SER A 383 27.15 31.45 28.27
C SER A 383 26.94 30.34 27.21
N ARG A 384 25.67 29.93 27.04
CA ARG A 384 25.17 29.11 25.91
C ARG A 384 24.95 29.87 24.59
N ARG A 385 25.27 31.18 24.51
CA ARG A 385 24.90 32.02 23.36
C ARG A 385 25.86 31.95 22.15
N THR A 386 27.08 31.42 22.30
CA THR A 386 28.08 31.40 21.21
C THR A 386 28.08 30.14 20.34
N ARG A 387 27.39 29.06 20.75
CA ARG A 387 27.35 27.81 19.96
C ARG A 387 26.28 27.78 18.85
N TRP A 388 25.25 28.62 18.95
CA TRP A 388 24.17 28.67 17.94
C TRP A 388 24.57 29.42 16.67
N ALA A 389 25.39 30.47 16.77
CA ALA A 389 25.83 31.25 15.61
C ALA A 389 26.75 30.47 14.65
N TRP A 390 27.50 29.48 15.17
CA TRP A 390 28.41 28.66 14.37
C TRP A 390 27.69 27.58 13.55
N LEU A 391 26.58 27.04 14.06
CA LEU A 391 25.79 26.01 13.36
C LEU A 391 25.02 26.57 12.15
N VAL A 392 24.53 27.80 12.25
CA VAL A 392 23.81 28.47 11.14
C VAL A 392 24.75 28.80 9.97
N ALA A 393 25.99 29.19 10.24
CA ALA A 393 26.97 29.51 9.19
C ALA A 393 27.42 28.28 8.39
N VAL A 394 27.53 27.11 9.03
CA VAL A 394 27.92 25.86 8.36
C VAL A 394 26.80 25.32 7.47
N ALA A 395 25.53 25.46 7.89
CA ALA A 395 24.38 25.05 7.09
C ALA A 395 24.23 25.89 5.81
N ALA A 396 24.46 27.21 5.89
CA ALA A 396 24.38 28.10 4.72
C ALA A 396 25.46 27.79 3.66
N GLY A 397 26.68 27.42 4.09
CA GLY A 397 27.77 27.05 3.17
C GLY A 397 27.51 25.75 2.39
N LEU A 398 26.78 24.80 3.00
CA LEU A 398 26.48 23.50 2.41
C LEU A 398 25.43 23.59 1.29
N VAL A 399 24.46 24.49 1.43
CA VAL A 399 23.41 24.72 0.42
C VAL A 399 23.99 25.34 -0.86
N VAL A 400 24.92 26.30 -0.73
CA VAL A 400 25.57 26.95 -1.89
C VAL A 400 26.42 25.94 -2.68
N LEU A 401 27.09 25.00 -2.01
CA LEU A 401 27.90 23.97 -2.67
C LEU A 401 27.05 23.02 -3.52
N VAL A 402 25.87 22.64 -3.05
CA VAL A 402 24.96 21.72 -3.78
C VAL A 402 24.40 22.36 -5.05
N VAL A 403 24.06 23.66 -5.01
CA VAL A 403 23.55 24.39 -6.18
C VAL A 403 24.64 24.55 -7.25
N VAL A 404 25.89 24.81 -6.86
CA VAL A 404 27.01 24.93 -7.82
C VAL A 404 27.31 23.60 -8.52
N VAL A 405 27.22 22.47 -7.83
CA VAL A 405 27.43 21.14 -8.42
C VAL A 405 26.32 20.75 -9.39
N ALA A 406 25.06 21.11 -9.09
CA ALA A 406 23.93 20.86 -9.99
C ALA A 406 24.02 21.66 -11.30
N VAL A 407 24.53 22.90 -11.25
CA VAL A 407 24.70 23.75 -12.44
C VAL A 407 25.86 23.29 -13.33
N LEU A 408 26.90 22.67 -12.75
CA LEU A 408 28.07 22.21 -13.50
C LEU A 408 27.87 20.87 -14.22
N LEU A 409 26.89 20.06 -13.82
CA LEU A 409 26.63 18.73 -14.41
C LEU A 409 25.54 18.73 -15.51
N GLY A 410 24.92 19.89 -15.80
CA GLY A 410 23.73 19.99 -16.65
C GLY A 410 23.94 20.43 -18.11
N ARG A 411 25.08 20.14 -18.75
CA ARG A 411 25.26 20.47 -20.19
C ARG A 411 26.02 19.39 -20.98
N SER A 412 25.33 18.70 -21.89
CA SER A 412 25.80 18.33 -23.24
C SER A 412 24.67 17.75 -24.12
N PRO A 413 24.79 17.77 -25.46
CA PRO A 413 23.68 17.99 -26.40
C PRO A 413 23.23 16.74 -27.19
N SER A 414 21.99 16.78 -27.69
CA SER A 414 21.44 15.86 -28.69
C SER A 414 22.16 15.91 -30.04
N PRO A 415 22.06 14.83 -30.84
CA PRO A 415 21.59 14.99 -32.21
C PRO A 415 20.53 13.94 -32.61
N GLY A 416 19.58 14.36 -33.45
CA GLY A 416 18.57 13.50 -34.10
C GLY A 416 19.09 12.82 -35.39
N PRO A 417 18.21 12.48 -36.35
CA PRO A 417 17.62 11.15 -36.47
C PRO A 417 18.04 10.39 -37.74
N ALA A 418 17.76 9.08 -37.79
CA ALA A 418 17.72 8.31 -39.03
C ALA A 418 16.64 7.20 -38.98
N GLN A 419 15.73 7.22 -39.96
CA GLN A 419 14.89 6.11 -40.45
C GLN A 419 15.66 5.40 -41.61
N PRO A 420 15.38 4.14 -42.05
CA PRO A 420 14.03 3.69 -42.48
C PRO A 420 13.65 2.17 -42.42
N SER A 421 12.34 1.93 -42.56
CA SER A 421 11.59 0.89 -43.34
C SER A 421 11.60 -0.62 -42.99
N HIS A 422 10.41 -1.16 -42.62
CA HIS A 422 9.65 -2.18 -43.39
C HIS A 422 8.20 -2.36 -42.85
N ALA A 423 7.32 -2.97 -43.67
CA ALA A 423 5.85 -2.84 -43.81
C ALA A 423 4.95 -3.54 -42.73
N PRO A 424 3.62 -3.24 -42.68
CA PRO A 424 2.84 -3.21 -41.44
C PRO A 424 1.92 -4.43 -41.21
N SER A 425 1.86 -4.86 -39.95
CA SER A 425 0.63 -5.41 -39.35
C SER A 425 -0.18 -4.22 -38.83
N LEU A 426 -1.50 -4.21 -39.05
CA LEU A 426 -2.40 -3.10 -38.73
C LEU A 426 -2.43 -2.84 -37.21
N ALA A 427 -1.47 -2.08 -36.71
CA ALA A 427 -1.59 -1.36 -35.45
C ALA A 427 -2.77 -0.38 -35.57
N PRO A 428 -3.57 -0.19 -34.52
CA PRO A 428 -4.55 0.89 -34.51
C PRO A 428 -3.82 2.19 -34.86
N VAL A 429 -4.30 2.87 -35.89
CA VAL A 429 -3.78 4.17 -36.31
C VAL A 429 -3.72 5.05 -35.07
N ALA A 430 -2.51 5.39 -34.62
CA ALA A 430 -2.34 6.30 -33.49
C ALA A 430 -3.11 7.57 -33.84
N ALA A 431 -4.21 7.81 -33.13
CA ALA A 431 -5.05 8.98 -33.39
C ALA A 431 -4.15 10.22 -33.31
N ASP A 432 -4.27 11.12 -34.27
CA ASP A 432 -3.52 12.37 -34.22
C ASP A 432 -4.09 13.25 -33.09
N LEU A 433 -3.45 13.18 -31.92
CA LEU A 433 -3.83 13.94 -30.73
C LEU A 433 -3.22 15.35 -30.70
N SER A 434 -2.58 15.83 -31.78
CA SER A 434 -1.92 17.14 -31.78
C SER A 434 -2.89 18.29 -31.49
N GLY A 435 -4.05 18.30 -32.15
CA GLY A 435 -5.11 19.29 -31.92
C GLY A 435 -5.68 19.24 -30.51
N LEU A 436 -5.93 18.03 -29.99
CA LEU A 436 -6.44 17.83 -28.64
C LEU A 436 -5.45 18.29 -27.57
N ARG A 437 -4.16 17.98 -27.73
CA ARG A 437 -3.07 18.48 -26.87
C ARG A 437 -3.00 20.00 -26.84
N GLN A 438 -3.21 20.66 -27.98
CA GLN A 438 -3.20 22.13 -28.05
C GLN A 438 -4.39 22.73 -27.29
N GLN A 439 -5.60 22.17 -27.47
CA GLN A 439 -6.80 22.60 -26.75
C GLN A 439 -6.64 22.39 -25.24
N TYR A 440 -6.11 21.23 -24.83
CA TYR A 440 -5.80 20.93 -23.43
C TYR A 440 -4.84 21.97 -22.84
N ARG A 441 -3.70 22.26 -23.49
CA ARG A 441 -2.73 23.23 -22.99
C ARG A 441 -3.32 24.64 -22.87
N GLN A 442 -4.18 25.03 -23.81
CA GLN A 442 -4.86 26.32 -23.75
C GLN A 442 -5.81 26.41 -22.55
N ALA A 443 -6.58 25.35 -22.28
CA ALA A 443 -7.45 25.28 -21.11
C ALA A 443 -6.63 25.26 -19.81
N ALA A 444 -5.61 24.40 -19.75
CA ALA A 444 -4.73 24.24 -18.59
C ALA A 444 -3.94 25.53 -18.28
N GLY A 445 -3.60 26.35 -19.28
CA GLY A 445 -2.89 27.61 -19.08
C GLY A 445 -3.61 28.58 -18.15
N ARG A 446 -4.95 28.65 -18.20
CA ARG A 446 -5.75 29.51 -17.29
C ARG A 446 -5.70 29.00 -15.86
N ARG A 447 -5.88 27.69 -15.68
CA ARG A 447 -5.79 27.02 -14.37
C ARG A 447 -4.39 27.14 -13.76
N ASN A 448 -3.34 26.96 -14.56
CA ASN A 448 -1.94 27.08 -14.11
C ASN A 448 -1.63 28.50 -13.64
N ALA A 449 -2.11 29.53 -14.37
CA ALA A 449 -1.97 30.92 -13.95
C ALA A 449 -2.67 31.19 -12.62
N ALA A 450 -3.91 30.70 -12.45
CA ALA A 450 -4.65 30.83 -11.20
C ALA A 450 -3.97 30.09 -10.03
N THR A 451 -3.46 28.87 -10.28
CA THR A 451 -2.69 28.09 -9.29
C THR A 451 -1.46 28.89 -8.83
N SER A 452 -0.74 29.53 -9.75
CA SER A 452 0.46 30.30 -9.43
C SER A 452 0.15 31.54 -8.59
N VAL A 453 -0.98 32.20 -8.87
CA VAL A 453 -1.47 33.33 -8.07
C VAL A 453 -1.90 32.84 -6.68
N TRP A 454 -2.67 31.76 -6.61
CA TRP A 454 -3.15 31.20 -5.34
C TRP A 454 -1.98 30.82 -4.42
N VAL A 455 -1.03 30.02 -4.91
CA VAL A 455 0.19 29.64 -4.16
C VAL A 455 0.94 30.88 -3.67
N SER A 456 1.16 31.88 -4.54
CA SER A 456 1.87 33.09 -4.13
C SER A 456 1.15 33.89 -3.04
N GLN A 457 -0.19 33.83 -2.98
CA GLN A 457 -0.98 34.55 -1.98
C GLN A 457 -0.97 33.79 -0.66
N VAL A 458 -1.15 32.47 -0.69
CA VAL A 458 -1.03 31.60 0.49
C VAL A 458 0.37 31.72 1.11
N ASP A 459 1.43 31.64 0.31
CA ASP A 459 2.82 31.83 0.79
C ASP A 459 3.01 33.20 1.46
N SER A 460 2.38 34.25 0.92
CA SER A 460 2.43 35.59 1.48
C SER A 460 1.70 35.69 2.83
N LEU A 461 0.54 35.02 2.96
CA LEU A 461 -0.21 34.94 4.22
C LEU A 461 0.56 34.16 5.29
N LEU A 462 1.16 33.03 4.92
CA LEU A 462 2.03 32.23 5.80
C LEU A 462 3.21 33.04 6.32
N GLN A 463 3.91 33.77 5.44
CA GLN A 463 5.03 34.65 5.83
C GLN A 463 4.61 35.78 6.78
N GLN A 464 3.36 36.23 6.69
CA GLN A 464 2.80 37.26 7.55
C GLN A 464 2.25 36.70 8.87
N GLY A 465 2.17 35.38 9.02
CA GLY A 465 1.46 34.74 10.14
C GLY A 465 -0.05 35.06 10.13
N ALA A 466 -0.59 35.32 8.94
CA ALA A 466 -1.96 35.73 8.70
C ALA A 466 -2.74 34.68 7.89
N ASP A 467 -2.22 33.45 7.82
CA ASP A 467 -2.92 32.34 7.18
C ASP A 467 -4.13 31.93 8.02
N THR A 468 -5.30 32.40 7.57
CA THR A 468 -6.59 32.06 8.16
C THR A 468 -7.60 31.88 7.03
N PRO A 469 -8.62 31.02 7.20
CA PRO A 469 -9.64 30.82 6.16
C PRO A 469 -10.34 32.10 5.71
N SER A 470 -10.49 33.09 6.60
CA SER A 470 -11.06 34.38 6.23
C SER A 470 -10.20 35.16 5.24
N ASN A 471 -8.87 35.07 5.40
CA ASN A 471 -7.91 35.77 4.57
C ASN A 471 -7.69 35.06 3.22
N GLU A 472 -7.91 33.75 3.17
CA GLU A 472 -7.80 32.94 1.94
C GLU A 472 -9.03 33.00 1.02
N SER A 473 -10.22 33.24 1.59
CA SER A 473 -11.52 33.15 0.88
C SER A 473 -11.63 33.88 -0.47
N GLY A 474 -10.97 35.04 -0.61
CA GLY A 474 -10.94 35.79 -1.86
C GLY A 474 -10.11 35.11 -2.97
N TYR A 475 -9.04 34.42 -2.59
CA TYR A 475 -8.17 33.69 -3.50
C TYR A 475 -8.74 32.30 -3.81
N ASP A 476 -9.34 31.64 -2.83
CA ASP A 476 -9.96 30.31 -2.98
C ASP A 476 -11.10 30.32 -3.98
N SER A 477 -11.95 31.35 -3.92
CA SER A 477 -13.06 31.51 -4.89
C SER A 477 -12.56 31.72 -6.31
N THR A 478 -11.57 32.60 -6.51
CA THR A 478 -10.93 32.83 -7.82
C THR A 478 -10.28 31.55 -8.35
N TYR A 479 -9.62 30.79 -7.47
CA TYR A 479 -8.98 29.55 -7.84
C TYR A 479 -9.98 28.46 -8.22
N ALA A 480 -11.02 28.27 -7.41
CA ALA A 480 -12.12 27.34 -7.68
C ALA A 480 -12.85 27.65 -9.00
N GLU A 481 -13.05 28.93 -9.33
CA GLU A 481 -13.60 29.34 -10.63
C GLU A 481 -12.70 28.94 -11.81
N ALA A 482 -11.38 29.05 -11.64
CA ALA A 482 -10.42 28.66 -12.68
C ALA A 482 -10.38 27.13 -12.90
N ILE A 483 -10.50 26.35 -11.82
CA ILE A 483 -10.65 24.88 -11.90
C ILE A 483 -11.95 24.53 -12.63
N GLN A 484 -13.08 25.12 -12.21
CA GLN A 484 -14.38 24.88 -12.86
C GLN A 484 -14.38 25.25 -14.35
N ALA A 485 -13.73 26.35 -14.73
CA ALA A 485 -13.60 26.76 -16.11
C ALA A 485 -12.74 25.80 -16.93
N PHE A 486 -11.72 25.19 -16.32
CA PHE A 486 -10.90 24.15 -16.94
C PHE A 486 -11.72 22.87 -17.16
N ASP A 487 -12.48 22.42 -16.16
CA ASP A 487 -13.39 21.27 -16.28
C ASP A 487 -14.40 21.44 -17.41
N ASN A 488 -15.05 22.61 -17.44
CA ASN A 488 -16.01 22.94 -18.50
C ASN A 488 -15.37 22.92 -19.88
N ALA A 489 -14.11 23.36 -20.00
CA ALA A 489 -13.38 23.27 -21.26
C ALA A 489 -13.11 21.80 -21.65
N LEU A 490 -12.61 20.97 -20.72
CA LEU A 490 -12.32 19.56 -20.96
C LEU A 490 -13.57 18.79 -21.42
N LEU A 491 -14.72 19.01 -20.76
CA LEU A 491 -15.99 18.36 -21.11
C LEU A 491 -16.51 18.69 -22.52
N THR A 492 -16.01 19.76 -23.15
CA THR A 492 -16.36 20.12 -24.53
C THR A 492 -15.38 19.61 -25.58
N MET A 493 -14.23 19.09 -25.18
CA MET A 493 -13.22 18.57 -26.10
C MET A 493 -13.58 17.14 -26.54
N PRO A 494 -13.29 16.76 -27.81
CA PRO A 494 -13.63 15.44 -28.34
C PRO A 494 -12.60 14.37 -27.94
N PHE A 495 -12.54 14.02 -26.65
CA PHE A 495 -11.67 12.97 -26.15
C PHE A 495 -12.09 11.58 -26.67
N PRO A 496 -11.14 10.73 -27.13
CA PRO A 496 -11.45 9.38 -27.60
C PRO A 496 -11.51 8.37 -26.43
N GLY A 497 -12.51 7.49 -26.46
CA GLY A 497 -12.53 6.23 -25.68
C GLY A 497 -12.17 6.40 -24.20
N ALA A 498 -11.07 5.76 -23.80
CA ALA A 498 -10.57 5.74 -22.42
C ALA A 498 -10.29 7.15 -21.86
N MET A 499 -9.86 8.10 -22.68
CA MET A 499 -9.56 9.47 -22.22
C MET A 499 -10.79 10.21 -21.69
N SER A 500 -11.98 9.88 -22.21
CA SER A 500 -13.24 10.46 -21.69
C SER A 500 -13.51 10.00 -20.27
N SER A 501 -13.14 8.76 -19.93
CA SER A 501 -13.22 8.25 -18.55
C SER A 501 -12.28 9.03 -17.62
N ASP A 502 -11.05 9.28 -18.07
CA ASP A 502 -10.06 10.04 -17.31
C ASP A 502 -10.48 11.51 -17.11
N VAL A 503 -11.09 12.13 -18.11
CA VAL A 503 -11.69 13.46 -17.99
C VAL A 503 -12.80 13.46 -16.93
N HIS A 504 -13.70 12.46 -16.94
CA HIS A 504 -14.72 12.37 -15.90
C HIS A 504 -14.11 12.16 -14.50
N GLY A 505 -13.08 11.30 -14.39
CA GLY A 505 -12.33 11.11 -13.15
C GLY A 505 -11.73 12.41 -12.62
N LEU A 506 -11.12 13.21 -13.51
CA LEU A 506 -10.60 14.52 -13.18
C LEU A 506 -11.69 15.49 -12.73
N THR A 507 -12.76 15.67 -13.50
CA THR A 507 -13.85 16.59 -13.13
C THR A 507 -14.51 16.23 -11.79
N ASN A 508 -14.58 14.95 -11.44
CA ASN A 508 -15.10 14.50 -10.15
C ASN A 508 -14.13 14.82 -9.00
N ALA A 509 -12.82 14.65 -9.22
CA ALA A 509 -11.81 15.01 -8.23
C ALA A 509 -11.75 16.55 -8.02
N ASP A 510 -11.79 17.31 -9.11
CA ASP A 510 -11.82 18.77 -9.09
C ASP A 510 -13.11 19.31 -8.43
N ALA A 511 -14.26 18.66 -8.60
CA ALA A 511 -15.50 19.04 -7.92
C ALA A 511 -15.39 18.93 -6.39
N ALA A 512 -14.68 17.92 -5.89
CA ALA A 512 -14.44 17.75 -4.45
C ALA A 512 -13.50 18.85 -3.91
N LEU A 513 -12.40 19.11 -4.61
CA LEU A 513 -11.46 20.20 -4.28
C LEU A 513 -12.14 21.59 -4.35
N ILE A 514 -13.00 21.84 -5.33
CA ILE A 514 -13.81 23.07 -5.43
C ILE A 514 -14.76 23.18 -4.23
N GLY A 515 -15.36 22.08 -3.81
CA GLY A 515 -16.19 22.02 -2.61
C GLY A 515 -15.42 22.44 -1.37
N ASP A 516 -14.21 21.89 -1.20
CA ASP A 516 -13.31 22.22 -0.11
C ASP A 516 -12.94 23.71 -0.13
N LEU A 517 -12.45 24.24 -1.26
CA LEU A 517 -12.10 25.66 -1.45
C LEU A 517 -13.28 26.61 -1.14
N ARG A 518 -14.50 26.24 -1.54
CA ARG A 518 -15.70 27.06 -1.25
C ARG A 518 -16.16 26.96 0.20
N SER A 519 -15.75 25.90 0.91
CA SER A 519 -16.10 25.65 2.31
C SER A 519 -15.00 26.07 3.29
N ALA A 520 -13.89 26.65 2.80
CA ALA A 520 -12.77 27.11 3.62
C ALA A 520 -13.29 27.92 4.83
N GLY A 521 -13.01 27.41 6.04
CA GLY A 521 -13.48 28.00 7.30
C GLY A 521 -14.75 27.38 7.90
N GLN A 522 -15.38 26.39 7.27
CA GLN A 522 -16.56 25.69 7.76
C GLN A 522 -16.28 24.25 8.26
N GLY A 523 -15.20 24.07 9.02
CA GLY A 523 -14.87 22.76 9.62
C GLY A 523 -14.17 21.77 8.67
N LEU A 524 -13.66 22.25 7.53
CA LEU A 524 -12.75 21.50 6.68
C LEU A 524 -11.47 21.16 7.44
N THR A 525 -11.04 19.90 7.37
CA THR A 525 -9.75 19.47 7.96
C THR A 525 -8.64 19.60 6.92
N THR A 526 -7.42 19.93 7.35
CA THR A 526 -6.24 19.93 6.48
C THR A 526 -6.07 18.60 5.75
N SER A 527 -6.30 17.47 6.45
CA SER A 527 -6.22 16.13 5.87
C SER A 527 -7.22 15.89 4.73
N GLN A 528 -8.43 16.45 4.82
CA GLN A 528 -9.42 16.34 3.76
C GLN A 528 -8.96 17.11 2.53
N PHE A 529 -8.62 18.40 2.70
CA PHE A 529 -8.13 19.25 1.61
C PHE A 529 -6.93 18.64 0.89
N THR A 530 -5.90 18.22 1.63
CA THR A 530 -4.69 17.60 1.06
C THR A 530 -5.00 16.29 0.33
N GLY A 531 -5.97 15.52 0.83
CA GLY A 531 -6.41 14.28 0.17
C GLY A 531 -7.10 14.57 -1.16
N ASP A 532 -7.98 15.55 -1.19
CA ASP A 532 -8.76 15.95 -2.37
C ASP A 532 -7.86 16.60 -3.44
N GLU A 533 -6.92 17.44 -3.02
CA GLU A 533 -5.85 17.99 -3.85
C GLU A 533 -4.98 16.90 -4.48
N ALA A 534 -4.55 15.91 -3.70
CA ALA A 534 -3.74 14.79 -4.20
C ALA A 534 -4.51 13.95 -5.24
N ARG A 535 -5.82 13.73 -5.04
CA ARG A 535 -6.69 13.04 -6.01
C ARG A 535 -6.81 13.82 -7.31
N ALA A 536 -7.04 15.14 -7.24
CA ALA A 536 -7.07 16.01 -8.41
C ALA A 536 -5.75 15.94 -9.19
N GLN A 537 -4.60 16.06 -8.50
CA GLN A 537 -3.29 15.98 -9.12
C GLN A 537 -3.03 14.64 -9.80
N SER A 538 -3.43 13.54 -9.17
CA SER A 538 -3.31 12.20 -9.76
C SER A 538 -4.13 12.07 -11.04
N ALA A 539 -5.39 12.55 -11.03
CA ALA A 539 -6.25 12.49 -12.20
C ALA A 539 -5.73 13.34 -13.37
N ILE A 540 -5.15 14.51 -13.09
CA ILE A 540 -4.47 15.34 -14.10
C ILE A 540 -3.30 14.60 -14.73
N ASN A 541 -2.49 13.92 -13.92
CA ASN A 541 -1.32 13.20 -14.41
C ASN A 541 -1.72 12.02 -15.31
N ASN A 542 -2.81 11.32 -14.99
CA ASN A 542 -3.36 10.26 -15.84
C ASN A 542 -3.78 10.81 -17.21
N LEU A 543 -4.59 11.88 -17.23
CA LEU A 543 -5.02 12.53 -18.47
C LEU A 543 -3.84 13.09 -19.30
N GLN A 544 -2.83 13.65 -18.64
CA GLN A 544 -1.62 14.11 -19.31
C GLN A 544 -0.81 12.97 -19.93
N ASN A 545 -0.70 11.84 -19.22
CA ASN A 545 -0.02 10.65 -19.72
C ASN A 545 -0.73 10.11 -20.98
N ASP A 546 -2.06 10.05 -20.95
CA ASP A 546 -2.90 9.68 -22.09
C ASP A 546 -2.71 10.60 -23.29
N LEU A 547 -2.57 11.91 -23.03
CA LEU A 547 -2.26 12.90 -24.05
C LEU A 547 -0.79 12.88 -24.51
N GLY A 548 0.08 12.05 -23.94
CA GLY A 548 1.52 12.06 -24.21
C GLY A 548 2.19 13.39 -23.82
N LEU A 549 1.71 14.00 -22.74
CA LEU A 549 2.26 15.19 -22.12
C LEU A 549 3.08 14.80 -20.88
N ALA A 550 4.08 15.62 -20.54
CA ALA A 550 4.78 15.45 -19.28
C ALA A 550 3.83 15.72 -18.10
N PRO A 551 3.97 15.00 -16.97
CA PRO A 551 3.20 15.28 -15.75
C PRO A 551 3.39 16.72 -15.29
N SER A 552 2.32 17.34 -14.82
CA SER A 552 2.39 18.66 -14.16
C SER A 552 3.14 18.57 -12.84
N THR A 553 3.78 19.68 -12.48
CA THR A 553 4.28 19.87 -11.11
C THR A 553 3.11 19.71 -10.13
N PRO A 554 3.30 18.95 -9.04
CA PRO A 554 2.31 18.85 -7.97
C PRO A 554 1.90 20.22 -7.47
N PHE A 555 0.67 20.34 -6.97
CA PHE A 555 0.30 21.49 -6.16
C PHE A 555 1.25 21.63 -4.97
N VAL A 556 1.58 22.88 -4.63
CA VAL A 556 2.39 23.16 -3.44
C VAL A 556 1.50 22.95 -2.24
N GLN A 557 1.82 21.95 -1.42
CA GLN A 557 1.01 21.66 -0.24
C GLN A 557 1.12 22.83 0.75
N PRO A 558 -0.01 23.42 1.17
CA PRO A 558 0.01 24.40 2.26
C PRO A 558 0.51 23.71 3.54
N THR A 559 1.42 24.37 4.26
CA THR A 559 2.07 23.84 5.48
C THR A 559 1.21 23.96 6.72
#